data_AF-A0A957N8F5-F1
#
_entry.id   AF-A0A957N8F5-F1
#
_cell.length_a   1.000
_cell.length_b   1.000
_cell.length_c   1.000
_cell.angle_alpha   90.00
_cell.angle_beta   90.00
_cell.angle_gamma   90.00
#
_symmetry.space_group_name_H-M   'P 1'
#
loop_
_entity.id
_entity.type
_entity.pdbx_description
1 polymer ?
#
loop_
_entity_poly.entity_id
_entity_poly.type
_entity_poly.pdbx_seq_one_letter_code
_entity_poly.pdbx_strand_id
1 'polypeptide(L)'
;RIVARGCAINSRGVADIADIQMQFASGLEADVSVSWMHPFKEQRLVVVGTEAMAVFEDSQTEWSSKLKVYDHRIDRNGQVPLPVKGEVCEIALERAEPLKAECRHFTECVDIGATPLTDGREGLRVLKVLQAADKELTRFGARWHTDDGKGR
;
A
#
# COMPACT_ATOMS: atom_id res chain seq x y z
N ARG A 1 14.65 4.91 -5.99
CA ARG A 1 15.35 3.68 -5.56
C ARG A 1 14.32 2.70 -5.02
N ILE A 2 14.46 1.41 -5.29
CA ILE A 2 13.60 0.35 -4.72
C ILE A 2 14.50 -0.66 -4.02
N VAL A 3 14.10 -1.12 -2.84
CA VAL A 3 14.70 -2.24 -2.11
C VAL A 3 13.57 -3.14 -1.68
N ALA A 4 13.71 -4.45 -1.84
CA ALA A 4 12.70 -5.41 -1.40
C ALA A 4 13.34 -6.59 -0.69
N ARG A 5 12.64 -7.11 0.31
CA ARG A 5 13.00 -8.33 1.06
C ARG A 5 11.75 -9.16 1.26
N GLY A 6 11.90 -10.48 1.34
CA GLY A 6 10.74 -11.36 1.48
C GLY A 6 11.12 -12.79 1.81
N CYS A 7 10.08 -13.61 2.00
CA CYS A 7 10.19 -15.01 2.36
C CYS A 7 9.25 -15.84 1.48
N ALA A 8 9.71 -17.02 1.08
CA ALA A 8 8.92 -18.04 0.39
C ALA A 8 8.72 -19.22 1.34
N ILE A 9 7.47 -19.54 1.63
CA ILE A 9 7.04 -20.54 2.61
C ILE A 9 6.27 -21.66 1.89
N ASN A 10 5.30 -21.31 1.04
CA ASN A 10 4.41 -22.29 0.41
C ASN A 10 4.94 -22.77 -0.93
N SER A 11 5.66 -21.92 -1.66
CA SER A 11 6.12 -22.21 -3.02
C SER A 11 7.53 -21.69 -3.25
N ARG A 12 8.43 -22.57 -3.66
CA ARG A 12 9.83 -22.22 -3.91
C ARG A 12 9.91 -21.12 -4.97
N GLY A 13 10.58 -20.02 -4.63
CA GLY A 13 10.81 -18.90 -5.55
C GLY A 13 9.63 -17.93 -5.68
N VAL A 14 8.52 -18.17 -4.97
CA VAL A 14 7.39 -17.25 -4.91
C VAL A 14 7.30 -16.71 -3.48
N ALA A 15 7.46 -15.39 -3.32
CA ALA A 15 7.38 -14.78 -2.00
C ALA A 15 5.94 -14.76 -1.49
N ASP A 16 5.71 -15.32 -0.31
CA ASP A 16 4.43 -15.23 0.41
C ASP A 16 4.36 -13.96 1.27
N ILE A 17 5.52 -13.43 1.63
CA ILE A 17 5.67 -12.20 2.41
C ILE A 17 6.73 -11.33 1.74
N ALA A 18 6.47 -10.04 1.59
CA ALA A 18 7.45 -9.07 1.11
C ALA A 18 7.28 -7.70 1.77
N ASP A 19 8.43 -7.08 2.06
CA ASP A 19 8.56 -5.67 2.45
C ASP A 19 9.31 -4.94 1.34
N ILE A 20 8.70 -3.91 0.78
CA ILE A 20 9.21 -3.14 -0.35
C ILE A 20 9.33 -1.68 0.09
N GLN A 21 10.54 -1.14 0.00
CA GLN A 21 10.84 0.25 0.31
C GLN A 21 11.15 1.00 -0.98
N MET A 22 10.51 2.16 -1.14
CA MET A 22 10.64 3.01 -2.31
C MET A 22 11.04 4.42 -1.90
N GLN A 23 12.05 4.96 -2.57
CA GLN A 23 12.47 6.36 -2.43
C GLN A 23 12.31 7.07 -3.77
N PHE A 24 11.54 8.16 -3.76
CA PHE A 24 11.24 8.97 -4.93
C PHE A 24 12.25 10.10 -5.07
N ALA A 25 12.39 10.63 -6.29
CA ALA A 25 13.30 11.75 -6.56
C ALA A 25 12.93 13.03 -5.80
N SER A 26 11.66 13.18 -5.40
CA SER A 26 11.17 14.27 -4.56
C SER A 26 11.60 14.18 -3.09
N GLY A 27 12.20 13.06 -2.66
CA GLY A 27 12.46 12.76 -1.25
C GLY A 27 11.29 12.11 -0.52
N LEU A 28 10.15 11.87 -1.20
CA LEU A 28 9.09 11.02 -0.65
C LEU A 28 9.61 9.59 -0.46
N GLU A 29 9.19 8.95 0.61
CA GLU A 29 9.45 7.54 0.90
C GLU A 29 8.12 6.80 1.04
N ALA A 30 8.12 5.54 0.64
CA ALA A 30 6.97 4.66 0.78
C ALA A 30 7.42 3.25 1.13
N ASP A 31 6.70 2.64 2.07
CA ASP A 31 6.88 1.26 2.49
C ASP A 31 5.61 0.48 2.16
N VAL A 32 5.79 -0.70 1.57
CA VAL A 32 4.71 -1.62 1.22
C VAL A 32 5.03 -2.95 1.88
N SER A 33 4.16 -3.40 2.78
CA SER A 33 4.23 -4.73 3.39
C SER A 33 3.06 -5.56 2.89
N VAL A 34 3.37 -6.74 2.35
CA VAL A 34 2.37 -7.71 1.89
C VAL A 34 2.67 -9.06 2.53
N SER A 35 1.62 -9.74 2.98
CA SER A 35 1.73 -11.05 3.63
C SER A 35 0.50 -11.90 3.34
N TRP A 36 0.70 -13.00 2.64
CA TRP A 36 -0.32 -14.02 2.44
C TRP A 36 -0.61 -14.79 3.73
N MET A 37 0.37 -14.84 4.63
CA MET A 37 0.30 -15.55 5.92
C MET A 37 -0.25 -14.67 7.05
N HIS A 38 -0.82 -13.50 6.75
CA HIS A 38 -1.31 -12.59 7.76
C HIS A 38 -2.55 -13.17 8.48
N PRO A 39 -2.62 -13.20 9.83
CA PRO A 39 -3.68 -13.89 10.56
C PRO A 39 -5.04 -13.19 10.51
N PHE A 40 -5.09 -11.98 9.96
CA PHE A 40 -6.32 -11.21 9.76
C PHE A 40 -6.24 -10.39 8.47
N LYS A 41 -7.40 -10.05 7.91
CA LYS A 41 -7.49 -9.20 6.72
C LYS A 41 -7.15 -7.75 7.10
N GLU A 42 -6.17 -7.18 6.43
CA GLU A 42 -5.79 -5.78 6.53
C GLU A 42 -5.51 -5.23 5.14
N GLN A 43 -6.09 -4.08 4.81
CA GLN A 43 -5.93 -3.40 3.51
C GLN A 43 -5.84 -1.89 3.80
N ARG A 44 -4.66 -1.47 4.24
CA ARG A 44 -4.39 -0.13 4.74
C ARG A 44 -3.52 0.68 3.80
N LEU A 45 -3.89 1.93 3.58
CA LEU A 45 -3.04 2.98 3.05
C LEU A 45 -2.91 4.10 4.08
N VAL A 46 -1.68 4.44 4.45
CA VAL A 46 -1.37 5.58 5.32
C VAL A 46 -0.58 6.60 4.53
N VAL A 47 -1.07 7.84 4.51
CA VAL A 47 -0.36 8.99 3.92
C VAL A 47 0.00 9.95 5.04
N VAL A 48 1.29 10.23 5.18
CA VAL A 48 1.80 11.14 6.22
C VAL A 48 2.23 12.45 5.56
N GLY A 49 1.51 13.52 5.85
CA GLY A 49 1.82 14.88 5.40
C GLY A 49 2.46 15.73 6.50
N THR A 50 2.80 16.97 6.15
CA THR A 50 3.33 17.96 7.10
C THR A 50 2.26 18.53 8.02
N GLU A 51 1.01 18.55 7.56
CA GLU A 51 -0.11 19.20 8.25
C GLU A 51 -1.14 18.20 8.81
N ALA A 52 -1.20 17.00 8.26
CA ALA A 52 -2.14 15.96 8.69
C ALA A 52 -1.69 14.59 8.17
N MET A 53 -2.34 13.53 8.65
CA MET A 53 -2.21 12.17 8.11
C MET A 53 -3.57 11.64 7.67
N ALA A 54 -3.61 10.91 6.56
CA ALA A 54 -4.80 10.22 6.10
C ALA A 54 -4.60 8.71 6.23
N VAL A 55 -5.61 8.01 6.74
CA VAL A 55 -5.65 6.55 6.80
C VAL A 55 -6.89 6.08 6.05
N PHE A 56 -6.67 5.29 5.00
CA PHE A 56 -7.71 4.52 4.34
C PHE A 56 -7.55 3.05 4.72
N GLU A 57 -8.57 2.45 5.31
CA GLU A 57 -8.58 1.03 5.71
C GLU A 57 -9.81 0.34 5.12
N ASP A 58 -9.59 -0.41 4.03
CA ASP A 58 -10.68 -1.08 3.33
C ASP A 58 -11.17 -2.33 4.08
N SER A 59 -10.44 -2.84 5.08
CA SER A 59 -10.94 -3.93 5.92
C SER A 59 -11.98 -3.49 6.97
N GLN A 60 -12.22 -2.18 7.17
CA GLN A 60 -13.22 -1.70 8.13
C GLN A 60 -14.63 -2.14 7.75
N THR A 61 -15.37 -2.65 8.74
CA THR A 61 -16.78 -3.04 8.60
C THR A 61 -17.69 -1.82 8.48
N GLU A 62 -17.44 -0.79 9.30
CA GLU A 62 -18.18 0.47 9.26
C GLU A 62 -17.69 1.33 8.11
N TRP A 63 -18.59 1.63 7.16
CA TRP A 63 -18.22 2.33 5.92
C TRP A 63 -17.73 3.76 6.18
N SER A 64 -18.35 4.46 7.14
CA SER A 64 -17.95 5.81 7.54
C SER A 64 -16.54 5.87 8.13
N SER A 65 -16.06 4.77 8.70
CA SER A 65 -14.74 4.69 9.33
C SER A 65 -13.62 4.25 8.38
N LYS A 66 -13.91 3.99 7.10
CA LYS A 66 -12.92 3.55 6.11
C LYS A 66 -11.88 4.61 5.76
N LEU A 67 -12.23 5.91 5.82
CA LEU A 67 -11.30 7.01 5.59
C LEU A 67 -11.29 7.95 6.79
N LYS A 68 -10.10 8.16 7.37
CA LYS A 68 -9.89 9.06 8.51
C LYS A 68 -8.77 10.05 8.21
N VAL A 69 -8.96 11.29 8.61
CA VAL A 69 -7.92 12.32 8.62
C VAL A 69 -7.59 12.64 10.07
N TYR A 70 -6.32 12.50 10.41
CA TYR A 70 -5.75 12.82 11.71
C TYR A 70 -5.08 14.18 11.58
N ASP A 71 -5.60 15.18 12.29
CA ASP A 71 -4.98 16.50 12.37
C ASP A 71 -3.76 16.50 13.33
N HIS A 72 -2.95 15.46 13.23
CA HIS A 72 -1.71 15.35 13.97
C HIS A 72 -0.62 16.08 13.20
N ARG A 73 0.09 16.97 13.89
CA ARG A 73 1.11 17.83 13.29
C ARG A 73 2.41 17.67 14.02
N ILE A 74 3.49 18.02 13.35
CA ILE A 74 4.79 18.21 14.00
C ILE A 74 5.04 19.70 14.12
N ASP A 75 4.98 20.24 15.34
CA ASP A 75 5.40 21.61 15.60
C ASP A 75 6.94 21.67 15.55
N ARG A 76 7.45 22.51 14.65
CA ARG A 76 8.89 22.68 14.40
C ARG A 76 9.42 24.05 14.85
N ASN A 77 8.63 24.83 15.58
CA ASN A 77 9.03 26.17 16.02
C ASN A 77 10.07 26.15 17.17
N GLY A 78 10.22 25.01 17.86
CA GLY A 78 11.22 24.81 18.92
C GLY A 78 12.53 24.17 18.43
N GLN A 79 13.50 24.03 19.33
CA GLN A 79 14.77 23.32 19.05
C GLN A 79 14.56 21.81 18.77
N VAL A 80 13.48 21.25 19.29
CA VAL A 80 13.10 19.84 19.12
C VAL A 80 11.70 19.79 18.50
N PRO A 81 11.49 19.02 17.41
CA PRO A 81 10.15 18.82 16.85
C PRO A 81 9.23 18.14 17.86
N LEU A 82 8.02 18.70 18.06
CA LEU A 82 7.05 18.17 19.02
C LEU A 82 5.80 17.64 18.30
N PRO A 83 5.35 16.40 18.60
CA PRO A 83 4.10 15.90 18.07
C PRO A 83 2.91 16.56 18.76
N VAL A 84 2.06 17.22 17.97
CA VAL A 84 0.79 17.80 18.41
C VAL A 84 -0.33 16.89 17.94
N LYS A 85 -1.10 16.32 18.89
CA LYS A 85 -2.29 15.55 18.56
C LYS A 85 -3.47 16.50 18.37
N GLY A 86 -4.01 16.55 17.15
CA GLY A 86 -5.30 17.18 16.87
C GLY A 86 -6.46 16.19 16.83
N GLU A 87 -7.57 16.64 16.25
CA GLU A 87 -8.79 15.85 16.11
C GLU A 87 -8.66 14.77 15.02
N VAL A 88 -9.53 13.76 15.11
CA VAL A 88 -9.69 12.74 14.08
C VAL A 88 -11.03 12.95 13.41
N CYS A 89 -11.00 13.19 12.10
CA CYS A 89 -12.19 13.39 11.29
C CYS A 89 -12.44 12.13 10.45
N GLU A 90 -13.62 11.52 10.59
CA GLU A 90 -14.09 10.49 9.68
C GLU A 90 -14.65 11.15 8.42
N ILE A 91 -14.14 10.75 7.25
CA ILE A 91 -14.58 11.29 5.97
C ILE A 91 -15.64 10.35 5.39
N ALA A 92 -16.86 10.85 5.28
CA ALA A 92 -17.97 10.09 4.71
C ALA A 92 -17.65 9.72 3.25
N LEU A 93 -17.65 8.42 2.97
CA LEU A 93 -17.52 7.89 1.62
C LEU A 93 -18.88 7.43 1.11
N GLU A 94 -19.16 7.65 -0.17
CA GLU A 94 -20.32 7.05 -0.82
C GLU A 94 -20.14 5.53 -0.85
N ARG A 95 -21.17 4.78 -0.44
CA ARG A 95 -21.15 3.33 -0.49
C ARG A 95 -21.49 2.86 -1.90
N ALA A 96 -20.49 2.31 -2.58
CA ALA A 96 -20.64 1.71 -3.89
C ALA A 96 -19.92 0.35 -3.95
N GLU A 97 -20.38 -0.50 -4.85
CA GLU A 97 -19.68 -1.75 -5.19
C GLU A 97 -18.50 -1.43 -6.13
N PRO A 98 -17.23 -1.61 -5.69
CA PRO A 98 -16.07 -1.13 -6.43
C PRO A 98 -15.96 -1.72 -7.84
N LEU A 99 -16.15 -3.02 -7.99
CA LEU A 99 -16.08 -3.70 -9.30
C LEU A 99 -17.17 -3.20 -10.26
N LYS A 100 -18.38 -2.96 -9.76
CA LYS A 100 -19.46 -2.38 -10.57
C LYS A 100 -19.14 -0.95 -11.00
N ALA A 101 -18.51 -0.16 -10.13
CA ALA A 101 -18.07 1.20 -10.48
C ALA A 101 -16.97 1.18 -11.54
N GLU A 102 -15.99 0.28 -11.41
CA GLU A 102 -14.91 0.08 -12.38
C GLU A 102 -15.44 -0.35 -13.75
N CYS A 103 -16.30 -1.38 -13.81
CA CYS A 103 -16.89 -1.86 -15.06
C CYS A 103 -17.72 -0.78 -15.76
N ARG A 104 -18.48 0.01 -15.00
CA ARG A 104 -19.26 1.13 -15.54
C ARG A 104 -18.35 2.22 -16.11
N HIS A 105 -17.31 2.61 -15.37
CA HIS A 105 -16.32 3.58 -15.83
C HIS A 105 -15.62 3.12 -17.12
N PHE A 106 -15.30 1.83 -17.20
CA PHE A 106 -14.75 1.22 -18.42
C PHE A 106 -15.69 1.37 -19.62
N THR A 107 -16.97 0.99 -19.48
CA THR A 107 -17.94 1.12 -20.57
C THR A 107 -18.16 2.57 -20.98
N GLU A 108 -18.25 3.49 -20.02
CA GLU A 108 -18.39 4.93 -20.29
C GLU A 108 -17.21 5.47 -21.10
N CYS A 109 -15.97 5.08 -20.75
CA CYS A 109 -14.79 5.48 -21.51
C CYS A 109 -14.78 4.95 -22.95
N VAL A 110 -15.27 3.72 -23.15
CA VAL A 110 -15.40 3.13 -24.50
C VAL A 110 -16.42 3.90 -25.33
N ASP A 111 -17.56 4.25 -24.74
CA ASP A 111 -18.66 4.90 -25.45
C ASP A 111 -18.30 6.33 -25.91
N ILE A 112 -17.60 7.10 -25.08
CA ILE A 112 -17.27 8.51 -25.38
C ILE A 112 -15.82 8.70 -25.86
N GLY A 113 -15.03 7.64 -25.93
CA GLY A 113 -13.60 7.71 -26.27
C GLY A 113 -12.76 8.45 -25.22
N ALA A 114 -13.17 8.46 -23.95
CA ALA A 114 -12.42 9.11 -22.88
C ALA A 114 -11.19 8.28 -22.45
N THR A 115 -10.20 8.96 -21.87
CA THR A 115 -9.07 8.28 -21.22
C THR A 115 -9.50 7.82 -19.82
N PRO A 116 -9.37 6.52 -19.48
CA PRO A 116 -9.71 6.03 -18.15
C PRO A 116 -8.84 6.64 -17.05
N LEU A 117 -9.35 6.66 -15.81
CA LEU A 117 -8.59 7.07 -14.62
C LEU A 117 -7.32 6.20 -14.43
N THR A 118 -7.45 4.91 -14.73
CA THR A 118 -6.38 3.91 -14.72
C THR A 118 -6.19 3.35 -16.13
N ASP A 119 -5.26 3.93 -16.88
CA ASP A 119 -4.97 3.54 -18.26
C ASP A 119 -3.85 2.47 -18.36
N GLY A 120 -3.62 1.95 -19.57
CA GLY A 120 -2.54 0.98 -19.78
C GLY A 120 -1.14 1.53 -19.48
N ARG A 121 -0.94 2.85 -19.53
CA ARG A 121 0.34 3.48 -19.19
C ARG A 121 0.56 3.50 -17.68
N GLU A 122 -0.50 3.70 -16.91
CA GLU A 122 -0.53 3.55 -15.46
C GLU A 122 -0.17 2.11 -15.08
N GLY A 123 -0.86 1.12 -15.64
CA GLY A 123 -0.54 -0.30 -15.41
C GLY A 123 0.92 -0.65 -15.75
N LEU A 124 1.47 -0.08 -16.82
CA LEU A 124 2.89 -0.26 -17.16
C LEU A 124 3.84 0.35 -16.10
N ARG A 125 3.48 1.48 -15.48
CA ARG A 125 4.29 2.07 -14.39
C ARG A 125 4.28 1.17 -13.16
N VAL A 126 3.11 0.62 -12.79
CA VAL A 126 2.98 -0.34 -11.69
C VAL A 126 3.81 -1.58 -11.96
N LEU A 127 3.70 -2.17 -13.15
CA LEU A 127 4.46 -3.35 -13.52
C LEU A 127 5.98 -3.13 -13.41
N LYS A 128 6.48 -1.96 -13.82
CA LYS A 128 7.90 -1.63 -13.68
C LYS A 128 8.36 -1.59 -12.22
N VAL A 129 7.53 -1.08 -11.32
CA VAL A 129 7.81 -1.07 -9.86
C VAL A 129 7.86 -2.51 -9.34
N LEU A 130 6.86 -3.33 -9.66
CA LEU A 130 6.79 -4.73 -9.24
C LEU A 130 7.98 -5.54 -9.77
N GLN A 131 8.35 -5.37 -11.05
CA GLN A 131 9.52 -6.02 -11.64
C GLN A 131 10.83 -5.60 -10.98
N ALA A 132 10.95 -4.34 -10.56
CA ALA A 132 12.13 -3.88 -9.83
C ALA A 132 12.20 -4.45 -8.40
N ALA A 133 11.06 -4.54 -7.71
CA ALA A 133 10.98 -5.19 -6.41
C ALA A 133 11.30 -6.69 -6.50
N ASP A 134 10.77 -7.40 -7.50
CA ASP A 134 11.02 -8.82 -7.74
C ASP A 134 12.51 -9.14 -7.98
N LYS A 135 13.21 -8.26 -8.71
CA LYS A 135 14.67 -8.36 -8.88
C LYS A 135 15.41 -8.24 -7.54
N GLU A 136 14.99 -7.34 -6.66
CA GLU A 136 15.57 -7.20 -5.32
C GLU A 136 15.28 -8.43 -4.44
N LEU A 137 14.06 -8.97 -4.48
CA LEU A 137 13.69 -10.21 -3.77
C LEU A 137 14.55 -11.40 -4.22
N THR A 138 14.79 -11.53 -5.52
CA THR A 138 15.63 -12.60 -6.08
C THR A 138 17.09 -12.44 -5.64
N ARG A 139 17.60 -11.21 -5.56
CA ARG A 139 18.99 -10.92 -5.17
C ARG A 139 19.30 -11.25 -3.70
N PHE A 140 18.35 -11.03 -2.80
CA PHE A 140 18.51 -11.32 -1.36
C PHE A 140 18.00 -12.71 -0.95
N GLY A 141 17.44 -13.45 -1.92
CA GLY A 141 16.79 -14.73 -1.73
C GLY A 141 15.50 -14.53 -0.95
N ALA A 142 14.35 -14.75 -1.59
CA ALA A 142 13.19 -15.21 -0.84
C ALA A 142 13.64 -16.50 -0.14
N ARG A 143 14.08 -16.37 1.12
CA ARG A 143 14.72 -17.47 1.84
C ARG A 143 13.66 -18.53 1.96
N TRP A 144 13.87 -19.64 1.25
CA TRP A 144 13.00 -20.79 1.39
C TRP A 144 13.13 -21.27 2.84
N HIS A 145 12.03 -21.27 3.58
CA HIS A 145 12.03 -21.81 4.93
C HIS A 145 11.99 -23.34 4.83
N THR A 146 13.15 -23.99 4.94
CA THR A 146 13.18 -25.43 5.21
C THR A 146 12.89 -25.65 6.68
N ASP A 147 11.77 -26.28 7.01
CA ASP A 147 11.68 -27.04 8.25
C ASP A 147 12.50 -28.31 8.06
N ASP A 148 13.82 -28.22 8.25
CA ASP A 148 14.67 -29.39 8.33
C ASP A 148 14.40 -30.04 9.69
N GLY A 149 13.31 -30.81 9.78
CA GLY A 149 12.72 -31.40 10.97
C GLY A 149 13.66 -32.27 11.83
N LYS A 150 14.60 -31.62 12.51
CA LYS A 150 15.42 -32.14 13.60
C LYS A 150 15.26 -31.21 14.80
N GLY A 151 14.13 -31.33 15.49
CA GLY A 151 13.88 -30.51 16.67
C GLY A 151 12.50 -30.67 17.29
N ARG A 152 12.05 -31.90 17.52
CA ARG A 152 11.12 -32.26 18.59
C ARG A 152 11.42 -33.69 19.06
#